data_AF-A0A4Y7SSY5-F1
#
_entry.id   AF-A0A4Y7SSY5-F1
#
_cell.length_a   1.000
_cell.length_b   1.000
_cell.length_c   1.000
_cell.angle_alpha   90.00
_cell.angle_beta   90.00
_cell.angle_gamma   90.00
#
_symmetry.space_group_name_H-M   'P 1'
#
loop_
_entity.id
_entity.type
_entity.pdbx_description
1 polymer ?
#
loop_
_entity_poly.entity_id
_entity_poly.type
_entity_poly.pdbx_seq_one_letter_code
_entity_poly.pdbx_strand_id
1 'polypeptide(L)'
;MSNSSTRELYVTPAQRIETYPIDRSVKHLIIDGNVFVEDLLLDYRRCRTLENILSTAKSLTILHLTRSACYFENAIEMEVFFHAMLDMRAVKRISITKFTLPDSRYPPDTPVCVTTYGRIPIRKFHVDTTHGASLSFLLNCFEPQKLSLSWCEFVDYLPECDRLSLSRITPSEGLLDILVEWNGSELTIDNCSFLDKDFVRELKRVMVDTDEPIWPNAKVLFVGYSYTVCQRIYEMVDLRSQL
;
A
#
# COMPACT_ATOMS: atom_id res chain seq x y z
N MET A 1 29.75 24.72 -17.23
CA MET A 1 29.53 23.45 -16.48
C MET A 1 28.40 23.70 -15.49
N SER A 2 27.18 23.24 -15.78
CA SER A 2 26.05 23.30 -14.84
C SER A 2 25.47 21.90 -14.74
N ASN A 3 25.82 21.19 -13.67
CA ASN A 3 25.31 19.86 -13.37
C ASN A 3 23.79 19.92 -13.16
N SER A 4 23.06 19.19 -14.02
CA SER A 4 22.15 18.11 -13.63
C SER A 4 21.30 18.27 -12.35
N SER A 5 19.99 18.02 -12.54
CA SER A 5 19.13 17.24 -11.63
C SER A 5 18.78 17.80 -10.25
N THR A 6 17.62 18.45 -10.14
CA THR A 6 16.73 18.26 -8.99
C THR A 6 15.49 17.52 -9.46
N ARG A 7 15.63 16.19 -9.59
CA ARG A 7 14.51 15.26 -9.86
C ARG A 7 13.81 14.82 -8.58
N GLU A 8 14.50 14.94 -7.46
CA GLU A 8 14.10 14.52 -6.12
C GLU A 8 14.19 15.70 -5.17
N LEU A 9 13.17 15.84 -4.32
CA LEU A 9 13.16 16.76 -3.18
C LEU A 9 13.03 15.92 -1.92
N TYR A 10 13.98 16.07 -1.00
CA TYR A 10 14.01 15.36 0.27
C TYR A 10 13.71 16.34 1.41
N VAL A 11 12.70 16.05 2.23
CA VAL A 11 12.26 16.92 3.32
C VAL A 11 12.27 16.16 4.64
N THR A 12 13.03 16.67 5.60
CA THR A 12 13.16 16.13 6.96
C THR A 12 12.67 17.13 7.98
N PRO A 13 12.45 16.74 9.25
CA PRO A 13 12.13 17.70 10.31
C PRO A 13 13.18 18.81 10.46
N ALA A 14 14.47 18.45 10.32
CA ALA A 14 15.58 19.40 10.43
C ALA A 14 15.72 20.33 9.21
N GLN A 15 15.25 19.90 8.05
CA GLN A 15 15.30 20.64 6.79
C GLN A 15 13.88 20.99 6.31
N ARG A 16 12.96 21.19 7.24
CA ARG A 16 11.57 21.53 6.93
C ARG A 16 11.54 22.88 6.23
N ILE A 17 10.88 22.90 5.08
CA ILE A 17 10.88 24.05 4.17
C ILE A 17 9.64 24.89 4.48
N GLU A 18 9.79 26.21 4.62
CA GLU A 18 8.65 27.09 4.85
C GLU A 18 7.75 27.23 3.63
N THR A 19 8.31 27.08 2.44
CA THR A 19 7.60 27.15 1.16
C THR A 19 8.19 26.15 0.20
N TYR A 20 7.41 25.14 -0.13
CA TYR A 20 7.78 24.10 -1.07
C TYR A 20 8.01 24.71 -2.48
N PRO A 21 9.12 24.38 -3.17
CA PRO A 21 9.44 24.95 -4.48
C PRO A 21 8.38 24.59 -5.53
N ILE A 22 7.79 25.59 -6.17
CA ILE A 22 6.72 25.42 -7.18
C ILE A 22 7.30 25.02 -8.56
N ASP A 23 8.61 24.86 -8.68
CA ASP A 23 9.25 24.50 -9.94
C ASP A 23 8.90 23.06 -10.37
N ARG A 24 8.53 22.89 -11.65
CA ARG A 24 8.12 21.63 -12.29
C ARG A 24 9.26 20.59 -12.38
N SER A 25 10.44 20.93 -11.88
CA SER A 25 11.64 20.10 -11.83
C SER A 25 11.50 18.92 -10.85
N VAL A 26 10.77 19.10 -9.73
CA VAL A 26 10.55 18.04 -8.75
C VAL A 26 9.64 16.95 -9.32
N LYS A 27 10.20 15.75 -9.56
CA LYS A 27 9.44 14.57 -10.03
C LYS A 27 9.15 13.59 -8.92
N HIS A 28 9.92 13.63 -7.84
CA HIS A 28 9.79 12.74 -6.71
C HIS A 28 9.95 13.56 -5.42
N LEU A 29 8.89 13.60 -4.62
CA LEU A 29 8.94 14.14 -3.26
C LEU A 29 9.18 12.99 -2.28
N ILE A 30 10.21 13.11 -1.47
CA ILE A 30 10.50 12.21 -0.35
C ILE A 30 10.41 13.05 0.92
N ILE A 31 9.55 12.68 1.84
CA ILE A 31 9.20 13.51 2.99
C ILE A 31 9.03 12.65 4.25
N ASP A 32 9.52 13.16 5.37
CA ASP A 32 9.19 12.61 6.68
C ASP A 32 7.68 12.75 6.94
N GLY A 33 7.04 11.66 7.36
CA GLY A 33 5.61 11.54 7.53
C GLY A 33 5.08 12.46 8.61
N ASN A 34 5.88 12.79 9.62
CA ASN A 34 5.45 13.76 10.63
C ASN A 34 5.45 15.16 10.05
N VAL A 35 6.47 15.52 9.27
CA VAL A 35 6.49 16.79 8.54
C VAL A 35 5.33 16.87 7.56
N PHE A 36 5.07 15.79 6.80
CA PHE A 36 3.97 15.73 5.84
C PHE A 36 2.62 15.97 6.51
N VAL A 37 2.32 15.24 7.59
CA VAL A 37 1.05 15.37 8.31
C VAL A 37 0.94 16.74 8.98
N GLU A 38 1.98 17.23 9.65
CA GLU A 38 1.94 18.54 10.30
C GLU A 38 1.81 19.69 9.28
N ASP A 39 2.53 19.64 8.16
CA ASP A 39 2.41 20.65 7.09
C ASP A 39 1.03 20.63 6.45
N LEU A 40 0.39 19.46 6.38
CA LEU A 40 -0.94 19.33 5.82
C LEU A 40 -2.03 19.81 6.77
N LEU A 41 -1.95 19.44 8.05
CA LEU A 41 -3.03 19.61 9.02
C LEU A 41 -2.91 20.88 9.87
N LEU A 42 -1.70 21.32 10.18
CA LEU A 42 -1.48 22.34 11.22
C LEU A 42 -1.09 23.71 10.67
N ASP A 43 -0.59 23.77 9.44
CA ASP A 43 -0.13 25.02 8.83
C ASP A 43 -0.76 25.23 7.44
N TYR A 44 -1.78 26.09 7.39
CA TYR A 44 -2.50 26.41 6.15
C TYR A 44 -1.60 26.90 5.01
N ARG A 45 -0.54 27.67 5.32
CA ARG A 45 0.35 28.20 4.27
C ARG A 45 1.20 27.07 3.70
N ARG A 46 1.76 26.22 4.56
CA ARG A 46 2.57 25.09 4.12
C ARG A 46 1.73 24.05 3.39
N CYS A 47 0.52 23.78 3.87
CA CYS A 47 -0.46 22.92 3.22
C CYS A 47 -0.65 23.29 1.75
N ARG A 48 -0.97 24.55 1.45
CA ARG A 48 -1.15 25.03 0.08
C ARG A 48 0.11 24.86 -0.79
N THR A 49 1.30 25.09 -0.23
CA THR A 49 2.55 24.95 -0.99
C THR A 49 2.93 23.48 -1.22
N LEU A 50 2.60 22.60 -0.28
CA LEU A 50 2.76 21.15 -0.39
C LEU A 50 1.82 20.59 -1.46
N GLU A 51 0.54 20.97 -1.45
CA GLU A 51 -0.45 20.64 -2.49
C GLU A 51 0.05 21.01 -3.90
N ASN A 52 0.63 22.21 -4.05
CA ASN A 52 1.21 22.65 -5.32
C ASN A 52 2.32 21.72 -5.81
N ILE A 53 3.24 21.27 -4.94
CA ILE A 53 4.25 20.29 -5.35
C ILE A 53 3.61 18.97 -5.74
N LEU A 54 2.67 18.47 -4.94
CA LEU A 54 2.01 17.18 -5.18
C LEU A 54 1.22 17.18 -6.49
N SER A 55 0.71 18.35 -6.92
CA SER A 55 0.08 18.53 -8.23
C SER A 55 1.04 18.36 -9.41
N THR A 56 2.36 18.38 -9.18
CA THR A 56 3.40 18.28 -10.23
C THR A 56 4.31 17.05 -10.07
N ALA A 57 4.47 16.55 -8.85
CA ALA A 57 5.26 15.37 -8.54
C ALA A 57 4.63 14.12 -9.17
N LYS A 58 5.46 13.22 -9.69
CA LYS A 58 5.02 11.92 -10.24
C LYS A 58 5.09 10.80 -9.20
N SER A 59 5.89 11.00 -8.15
CA SER A 59 6.16 10.02 -7.10
C SER A 59 6.20 10.71 -5.75
N LEU A 60 5.62 10.07 -4.74
CA LEU A 60 5.63 10.48 -3.35
C LEU A 60 6.17 9.33 -2.50
N THR A 61 7.14 9.62 -1.63
CA THR A 61 7.62 8.69 -0.60
C THR A 61 7.44 9.34 0.76
N ILE A 62 6.68 8.69 1.63
CA ILE A 62 6.44 9.12 3.01
C ILE A 62 7.22 8.19 3.94
N LEU A 63 8.10 8.75 4.75
CA LEU A 63 8.97 8.01 5.67
C LEU A 63 8.48 8.17 7.11
N HIS A 64 8.53 7.14 7.96
CA HIS A 64 8.39 7.32 9.42
C HIS A 64 7.09 7.98 9.90
N LEU A 65 5.95 7.48 9.42
CA LEU A 65 4.63 7.92 9.89
C LEU A 65 4.27 7.14 11.17
N THR A 66 4.97 7.46 12.25
CA THR A 66 4.82 6.80 13.56
C THR A 66 4.36 7.76 14.64
N ARG A 67 4.93 8.97 14.71
CA ARG A 67 4.58 9.93 15.78
C ARG A 67 3.30 10.70 15.47
N SER A 68 3.05 10.98 14.20
CA SER A 68 1.81 11.60 13.73
C SER A 68 0.61 10.66 13.64
N ALA A 69 0.73 9.42 14.14
CA ALA A 69 -0.38 8.49 14.25
C ALA A 69 -1.56 9.07 15.06
N CYS A 70 -1.28 9.95 16.03
CA CYS A 70 -2.30 10.64 16.82
C CYS A 70 -3.18 11.62 16.02
N TYR A 71 -2.81 11.97 14.79
CA TYR A 71 -3.66 12.77 13.90
C TYR A 71 -4.62 11.91 13.06
N PHE A 72 -4.49 10.58 13.11
CA PHE A 72 -5.43 9.65 12.48
C PHE A 72 -6.52 9.18 13.47
N GLU A 73 -6.54 9.75 14.68
CA GLU A 73 -7.60 9.48 15.67
C GLU A 73 -8.90 10.21 15.33
N ASN A 74 -8.79 11.38 14.68
CA ASN A 74 -9.91 12.23 14.36
C ASN A 74 -10.33 12.02 12.90
N ALA A 75 -11.58 11.61 12.68
CA ALA A 75 -12.14 11.43 11.34
C ALA A 75 -12.00 12.68 10.45
N ILE A 76 -12.04 13.88 11.05
CA ILE A 76 -11.85 15.15 10.33
C ILE A 76 -10.41 15.29 9.84
N GLU A 77 -9.42 14.98 10.67
CA GLU A 77 -8.00 15.08 10.31
C GLU A 77 -7.63 14.06 9.23
N MET A 78 -8.22 12.86 9.31
CA MET A 78 -8.15 11.87 8.24
C MET A 78 -8.80 12.37 6.95
N GLU A 79 -9.94 13.06 7.04
CA GLU A 79 -10.60 13.64 5.88
C GLU A 79 -9.68 14.65 5.20
N VAL A 80 -9.04 15.55 5.95
CA VAL A 80 -8.06 16.50 5.39
C VAL A 80 -6.88 15.77 4.76
N PHE A 81 -6.36 14.73 5.42
CA PHE A 81 -5.31 13.87 4.85
C PHE A 81 -5.72 13.29 3.49
N PHE A 82 -6.88 12.63 3.42
CA PHE A 82 -7.33 12.00 2.19
C PHE A 82 -7.79 12.97 1.12
N HIS A 83 -8.34 14.13 1.51
CA HIS A 83 -8.67 15.21 0.59
C HIS A 83 -7.41 15.72 -0.12
N ALA A 84 -6.34 15.95 0.64
CA ALA A 84 -5.06 16.31 0.04
C ALA A 84 -4.52 15.22 -0.89
N MET A 85 -4.66 13.93 -0.52
CA MET A 85 -4.28 12.80 -1.38
C MET A 85 -5.11 12.74 -2.68
N LEU A 86 -6.41 13.06 -2.62
CA LEU A 86 -7.30 13.12 -3.80
C LEU A 86 -6.84 14.19 -4.80
N ASP A 87 -6.34 15.32 -4.30
CA ASP A 87 -5.86 16.42 -5.15
C ASP A 87 -4.50 16.14 -5.81
N MET A 88 -3.84 15.03 -5.48
CA MET A 88 -2.55 14.60 -6.05
C MET A 88 -2.68 13.98 -7.45
N ARG A 89 -3.31 14.68 -8.39
CA ARG A 89 -3.64 14.15 -9.74
C ARG A 89 -2.43 13.67 -10.54
N ALA A 90 -1.27 14.27 -10.32
CA ALA A 90 -0.02 13.94 -11.00
C ALA A 90 0.73 12.75 -10.39
N VAL A 91 0.54 12.49 -9.08
CA VAL A 91 1.22 11.41 -8.39
C VAL A 91 0.70 10.09 -8.93
N LYS A 92 1.60 9.28 -9.49
CA LYS A 92 1.28 7.94 -10.02
C LYS A 92 1.90 6.83 -9.18
N ARG A 93 2.78 7.18 -8.23
CA ARG A 93 3.51 6.24 -7.38
C ARG A 93 3.55 6.76 -5.96
N ILE A 94 3.10 5.95 -5.01
CA ILE A 94 3.21 6.22 -3.58
C ILE A 94 4.03 5.11 -2.95
N SER A 95 4.93 5.48 -2.05
CA SER A 95 5.64 4.55 -1.18
C SER A 95 5.55 5.05 0.25
N ILE A 96 5.10 4.21 1.17
CA ILE A 96 5.03 4.52 2.59
C ILE A 96 5.93 3.53 3.31
N THR A 97 6.89 4.03 4.08
CA THR A 97 7.88 3.18 4.74
C THR A 97 7.90 3.44 6.24
N LYS A 98 8.02 2.38 7.05
CA LYS A 98 8.09 2.46 8.51
C LYS A 98 6.89 3.19 9.08
N PHE A 99 5.74 2.59 8.88
CA PHE A 99 4.45 3.07 9.35
C PHE A 99 4.08 2.36 10.65
N THR A 100 3.55 3.07 11.63
CA THR A 100 3.13 2.42 12.88
C THR A 100 1.93 3.15 13.47
N LEU A 101 0.85 2.41 13.70
CA LEU A 101 -0.31 2.90 14.45
C LEU A 101 -0.32 2.26 15.84
N PRO A 102 -0.53 3.03 16.91
CA PRO A 102 -0.36 2.54 18.27
C PRO A 102 -1.42 1.53 18.73
N ASP A 103 -2.62 1.49 18.13
CA ASP A 103 -3.74 0.64 18.56
C ASP A 103 -4.76 0.41 17.43
N SER A 104 -5.49 -0.71 17.44
CA SER A 104 -6.54 -1.11 16.48
C SER A 104 -7.77 -0.21 16.49
N ARG A 105 -7.95 0.61 17.52
CA ARG A 105 -8.94 1.71 17.53
C ARG A 105 -8.60 2.82 16.53
N TYR A 106 -7.40 2.78 15.96
CA TYR A 106 -6.93 3.70 14.95
C TYR A 106 -6.77 2.99 13.62
N PRO A 107 -7.30 3.56 12.53
CA PRO A 107 -8.26 4.65 12.43
C PRO A 107 -9.71 4.16 12.22
N PRO A 108 -10.74 5.04 12.15
CA PRO A 108 -12.11 4.65 11.86
C PRO A 108 -12.27 3.71 10.67
N ASP A 109 -13.18 2.75 10.80
CA ASP A 109 -13.37 1.58 9.93
C ASP A 109 -13.54 1.92 8.44
N THR A 110 -14.07 3.09 8.10
CA THR A 110 -14.22 3.50 6.70
C THR A 110 -13.86 4.98 6.54
N PRO A 111 -12.79 5.29 5.78
CA PRO A 111 -12.45 6.67 5.49
C PRO A 111 -13.48 7.30 4.54
N VAL A 112 -13.82 8.56 4.79
CA VAL A 112 -14.80 9.36 4.03
C VAL A 112 -14.44 9.44 2.53
N CYS A 113 -13.16 9.28 2.18
CA CYS A 113 -12.67 9.16 0.79
C CYS A 113 -13.51 8.13 0.00
N VAL A 114 -13.81 6.98 0.62
CA VAL A 114 -14.49 5.84 0.00
C VAL A 114 -15.96 6.16 -0.26
N THR A 115 -16.60 6.86 0.68
CA THR A 115 -18.04 7.13 0.63
C THR A 115 -18.40 8.33 -0.23
N THR A 116 -17.50 9.32 -0.35
CA THR A 116 -17.85 10.64 -0.90
C THR A 116 -17.19 10.92 -2.25
N TYR A 117 -15.94 10.50 -2.44
CA TYR A 117 -15.12 10.92 -3.59
C TYR A 117 -14.66 9.77 -4.49
N GLY A 118 -14.82 8.53 -4.04
CA GLY A 118 -14.31 7.34 -4.71
C GLY A 118 -12.83 7.08 -4.38
N ARG A 119 -12.34 5.89 -4.76
CA ARG A 119 -10.95 5.48 -4.54
C ARG A 119 -9.99 6.27 -5.45
N ILE A 120 -8.77 6.51 -4.97
CA ILE A 120 -7.75 7.27 -5.68
C ILE A 120 -6.99 6.34 -6.65
N PRO A 121 -7.11 6.54 -7.98
CA PRO A 121 -6.45 5.67 -8.94
C PRO A 121 -4.94 5.92 -8.96
N ILE A 122 -4.15 4.87 -8.77
CA ILE A 122 -2.68 4.96 -8.73
C ILE A 122 -2.00 3.84 -9.51
N ARG A 123 -0.85 4.12 -10.14
CA ARG A 123 -0.14 3.07 -10.91
C ARG A 123 0.64 2.11 -10.03
N LYS A 124 1.25 2.61 -8.95
CA LYS A 124 2.00 1.78 -8.01
C LYS A 124 1.79 2.29 -6.59
N PHE A 125 1.36 1.40 -5.71
CA PHE A 125 1.32 1.66 -4.29
C PHE A 125 2.21 0.63 -3.57
N HIS A 126 3.15 1.13 -2.79
CA HIS A 126 4.06 0.32 -2.01
C HIS A 126 3.99 0.69 -0.54
N VAL A 127 3.89 -0.30 0.32
CA VAL A 127 4.04 -0.15 1.77
C VAL A 127 5.14 -1.08 2.23
N ASP A 128 6.07 -0.55 3.02
CA ASP A 128 7.17 -1.29 3.60
C ASP A 128 7.24 -1.05 5.10
N THR A 129 7.31 -2.15 5.87
CA THR A 129 7.42 -2.16 7.33
C THR A 129 6.24 -1.47 8.03
N THR A 130 5.29 -2.28 8.51
CA THR A 130 4.19 -1.78 9.35
C THR A 130 4.10 -2.52 10.67
N HIS A 131 3.72 -1.80 11.72
CA HIS A 131 3.47 -2.37 13.05
C HIS A 131 2.19 -1.79 13.64
N GLY A 132 1.52 -2.61 14.46
CA GLY A 132 0.32 -2.19 15.19
C GLY A 132 -0.97 -2.41 14.40
N ALA A 133 -1.77 -1.38 14.19
CA ALA A 133 -3.11 -1.53 13.58
C ALA A 133 -3.09 -1.89 12.08
N SER A 134 -4.21 -2.42 11.61
CA SER A 134 -4.42 -2.76 10.19
C SER A 134 -4.24 -1.55 9.27
N LEU A 135 -3.70 -1.81 8.08
CA LEU A 135 -3.59 -0.85 6.97
C LEU A 135 -4.88 -0.67 6.17
N SER A 136 -5.96 -1.36 6.56
CA SER A 136 -7.25 -1.37 5.86
C SER A 136 -7.71 0.00 5.43
N PHE A 137 -7.71 0.98 6.34
CA PHE A 137 -8.15 2.34 6.04
C PHE A 137 -7.38 2.99 4.89
N LEU A 138 -6.06 2.79 4.85
CA LEU A 138 -5.18 3.40 3.87
C LEU A 138 -5.37 2.71 2.53
N LEU A 139 -5.38 1.38 2.56
CA LEU A 139 -5.61 0.54 1.39
C LEU A 139 -6.98 0.79 0.75
N ASN A 140 -8.02 1.01 1.56
CA ASN A 140 -9.38 1.30 1.10
C ASN A 140 -9.48 2.60 0.28
N CYS A 141 -8.60 3.58 0.51
CA CYS A 141 -8.63 4.85 -0.23
C CYS A 141 -7.95 4.78 -1.61
N PHE A 142 -7.17 3.74 -1.93
CA PHE A 142 -6.44 3.66 -3.20
C PHE A 142 -6.95 2.54 -4.10
N GLU A 143 -6.90 2.78 -5.40
CA GLU A 143 -7.14 1.79 -6.45
C GLU A 143 -5.83 1.60 -7.25
N PRO A 144 -4.90 0.76 -6.74
CA PRO A 144 -3.60 0.59 -7.36
C PRO A 144 -3.65 -0.39 -8.53
N GLN A 145 -3.03 -0.06 -9.66
CA GLN A 145 -2.72 -1.07 -10.69
C GLN A 145 -1.71 -2.10 -10.18
N LYS A 146 -0.77 -1.67 -9.33
CA LYS A 146 0.23 -2.54 -8.71
C LYS A 146 0.33 -2.25 -7.22
N LEU A 147 0.11 -3.26 -6.39
CA LEU A 147 0.27 -3.21 -4.95
C LEU A 147 1.50 -4.02 -4.53
N SER A 148 2.32 -3.46 -3.65
CA SER A 148 3.48 -4.15 -3.10
C SER A 148 3.55 -3.93 -1.59
N LEU A 149 3.28 -4.97 -0.81
CA LEU A 149 3.37 -4.95 0.65
C LEU A 149 4.61 -5.72 1.08
N SER A 150 5.40 -5.14 1.99
CA SER A 150 6.63 -5.74 2.50
C SER A 150 6.71 -5.55 4.01
N TRP A 151 7.01 -6.61 4.75
CA TRP A 151 7.10 -6.57 6.23
C TRP A 151 5.88 -5.91 6.89
N CYS A 152 4.69 -6.18 6.36
CA CYS A 152 3.44 -5.63 6.91
C CYS A 152 2.79 -6.66 7.84
N GLU A 153 2.20 -6.17 8.93
CA GLU A 153 1.38 -6.94 9.88
C GLU A 153 -0.10 -6.59 9.69
N PHE A 154 -0.99 -7.50 10.09
CA PHE A 154 -2.45 -7.29 10.13
C PHE A 154 -3.09 -6.85 8.81
N VAL A 155 -2.83 -7.59 7.74
CA VAL A 155 -3.45 -7.34 6.42
C VAL A 155 -4.78 -8.09 6.31
N ASP A 156 -5.86 -7.43 6.71
CA ASP A 156 -7.25 -7.92 6.66
C ASP A 156 -8.05 -7.36 5.47
N TYR A 157 -7.38 -6.64 4.57
CA TYR A 157 -7.98 -6.13 3.33
C TYR A 157 -6.91 -5.97 2.25
N LEU A 158 -7.27 -6.26 1.00
CA LEU A 158 -6.49 -5.89 -0.17
C LEU A 158 -7.40 -5.15 -1.16
N PRO A 159 -6.99 -3.98 -1.67
CA PRO A 159 -7.72 -3.30 -2.72
C PRO A 159 -7.60 -4.08 -4.02
N GLU A 160 -8.61 -3.94 -4.87
CA GLU A 160 -8.56 -4.47 -6.24
C GLU A 160 -7.30 -3.93 -6.94
N CYS A 161 -6.52 -4.87 -7.48
CA CYS A 161 -5.30 -4.54 -8.21
C CYS A 161 -4.96 -5.64 -9.21
N ASP A 162 -4.40 -5.24 -10.34
CA ASP A 162 -3.97 -6.15 -11.40
C ASP A 162 -2.72 -6.95 -10.98
N ARG A 163 -1.84 -6.35 -10.18
CA ARG A 163 -0.58 -6.98 -9.78
C ARG A 163 -0.33 -6.83 -8.29
N LEU A 164 -0.24 -7.96 -7.61
CA LEU A 164 -0.05 -8.05 -6.16
C LEU A 164 1.32 -8.66 -5.84
N SER A 165 2.08 -7.99 -4.99
CA SER A 165 3.33 -8.51 -4.43
C SER A 165 3.29 -8.46 -2.92
N LEU A 166 3.45 -9.61 -2.28
CA LEU A 166 3.52 -9.77 -0.84
C LEU A 166 4.90 -10.31 -0.48
N SER A 167 5.64 -9.58 0.35
CA SER A 167 6.94 -10.02 0.84
C SER A 167 6.96 -9.99 2.37
N ARG A 168 7.30 -11.13 3.00
CA ARG A 168 7.51 -11.24 4.44
C ARG A 168 6.34 -10.73 5.27
N ILE A 169 5.13 -11.05 4.81
CA ILE A 169 3.89 -10.69 5.47
C ILE A 169 3.64 -11.65 6.64
N THR A 170 3.25 -11.08 7.78
CA THR A 170 2.74 -11.83 8.92
C THR A 170 1.25 -12.05 8.72
N PRO A 171 0.74 -13.29 8.80
CA PRO A 171 -0.68 -13.55 8.58
C PRO A 171 -1.57 -12.91 9.64
N SER A 172 -2.74 -12.44 9.20
CA SER A 172 -3.90 -12.18 10.03
C SER A 172 -5.00 -13.22 9.75
N GLU A 173 -5.96 -13.31 10.66
CA GLU A 173 -7.21 -14.02 10.41
C GLU A 173 -7.89 -13.48 9.14
N GLY A 174 -8.42 -14.37 8.30
CA GLY A 174 -9.07 -14.00 7.03
C GLY A 174 -8.12 -13.72 5.85
N LEU A 175 -6.79 -13.68 6.03
CA LEU A 175 -5.86 -13.44 4.92
C LEU A 175 -5.99 -14.47 3.79
N LEU A 176 -6.28 -15.73 4.13
CA LEU A 176 -6.53 -16.77 3.12
C LEU A 176 -7.72 -16.42 2.23
N ASP A 177 -8.84 -16.04 2.83
CA ASP A 177 -10.09 -15.74 2.11
C ASP A 177 -9.87 -14.55 1.16
N ILE A 178 -9.22 -13.49 1.65
CA ILE A 178 -8.86 -12.32 0.84
C ILE A 178 -7.96 -12.70 -0.33
N LEU A 179 -6.99 -13.59 -0.11
CA LEU A 179 -6.09 -14.03 -1.17
C LEU A 179 -6.79 -14.90 -2.20
N VAL A 180 -7.66 -15.81 -1.78
CA VAL A 180 -8.45 -16.68 -2.68
C VAL A 180 -9.35 -15.84 -3.58
N GLU A 181 -9.99 -14.81 -3.04
CA GLU A 181 -10.88 -13.92 -3.80
C GLU A 181 -10.13 -12.98 -4.76
N TRP A 182 -8.81 -12.82 -4.60
CA TRP A 182 -8.02 -11.96 -5.48
C TRP A 182 -7.93 -12.52 -6.91
N ASN A 183 -8.23 -11.68 -7.89
CA ASN A 183 -8.43 -12.09 -9.29
C ASN A 183 -7.57 -11.34 -10.32
N GLY A 184 -6.47 -10.73 -9.90
CA GLY A 184 -5.56 -10.01 -10.80
C GLY A 184 -4.70 -10.92 -11.68
N SER A 185 -3.83 -10.33 -12.50
CA SER A 185 -3.03 -11.04 -13.51
C SER A 185 -1.63 -11.47 -13.03
N GLU A 186 -1.06 -10.85 -12.00
CA GLU A 186 0.23 -11.28 -11.44
C GLU A 186 0.23 -11.29 -9.92
N LEU A 187 0.60 -12.44 -9.33
CA LEU A 187 0.75 -12.62 -7.88
C LEU A 187 2.19 -13.01 -7.57
N THR A 188 2.87 -12.26 -6.71
CA THR A 188 4.18 -12.63 -6.17
C THR A 188 4.09 -12.78 -4.66
N ILE A 189 4.50 -13.93 -4.13
CA ILE A 189 4.60 -14.20 -2.69
C ILE A 189 6.05 -14.56 -2.38
N ASP A 190 6.68 -13.79 -1.51
CA ASP A 190 8.12 -13.86 -1.22
C ASP A 190 8.36 -13.96 0.28
N ASN A 191 8.89 -15.08 0.76
CA ASN A 191 9.29 -15.27 2.17
C ASN A 191 8.22 -14.88 3.22
N CYS A 192 6.92 -14.95 2.88
CA CYS A 192 5.82 -14.83 3.83
C CYS A 192 5.71 -16.08 4.70
N SER A 193 5.58 -15.90 6.01
CA SER A 193 5.54 -17.00 6.99
C SER A 193 4.28 -17.86 6.88
N PHE A 194 3.19 -17.31 6.34
CA PHE A 194 1.91 -17.99 6.20
C PHE A 194 1.89 -19.07 5.11
N LEU A 195 2.85 -19.08 4.18
CA LEU A 195 2.86 -20.03 3.07
C LEU A 195 3.50 -21.36 3.52
N ASP A 196 2.78 -22.10 4.35
CA ASP A 196 3.19 -23.38 4.91
C ASP A 196 2.34 -24.56 4.42
N LYS A 197 2.48 -25.73 5.05
CA LYS A 197 1.71 -26.93 4.67
C LYS A 197 0.22 -26.81 4.99
N ASP A 198 -0.14 -26.10 6.04
CA ASP A 198 -1.52 -25.92 6.45
C ASP A 198 -2.22 -24.98 5.49
N PHE A 199 -1.58 -23.87 5.10
CA PHE A 199 -2.10 -22.97 4.05
C PHE A 199 -2.33 -23.71 2.73
N VAL A 200 -1.39 -24.56 2.30
CA VAL A 200 -1.57 -25.39 1.10
C VAL A 200 -2.73 -26.37 1.26
N ARG A 201 -2.97 -26.93 2.45
CA ARG A 201 -4.10 -27.82 2.70
C ARG A 201 -5.43 -27.07 2.59
N GLU A 202 -5.51 -25.87 3.15
CA GLU A 202 -6.73 -25.05 3.08
C GLU A 202 -7.00 -24.57 1.65
N LEU A 203 -5.98 -24.17 0.87
CA LEU A 203 -6.14 -23.88 -0.56
C LEU A 203 -6.72 -25.08 -1.33
N LYS A 204 -6.24 -26.30 -1.06
CA LYS A 204 -6.79 -27.51 -1.68
C LYS A 204 -8.25 -27.74 -1.32
N ARG A 205 -8.62 -27.47 -0.07
CA ARG A 205 -10.00 -27.60 0.39
C ARG A 205 -10.91 -26.61 -0.35
N VAL A 206 -10.52 -25.35 -0.43
CA VAL A 206 -11.25 -24.32 -1.18
C VAL A 206 -11.45 -24.73 -2.65
N MET A 207 -10.39 -25.20 -3.29
CA MET A 207 -10.43 -25.67 -4.69
C MET A 207 -11.40 -26.84 -4.87
N VAL A 208 -11.42 -27.82 -3.95
CA VAL A 208 -12.35 -28.96 -3.99
C VAL A 208 -13.79 -28.53 -3.70
N ASP A 209 -13.99 -27.60 -2.76
CA ASP A 209 -15.32 -27.11 -2.37
C ASP A 209 -15.95 -26.24 -3.48
N THR A 210 -15.14 -25.52 -4.26
CA THR A 210 -15.58 -24.63 -5.35
C THR A 210 -15.57 -25.27 -6.73
N ASP A 211 -14.84 -26.38 -6.91
CA ASP A 211 -14.56 -27.01 -8.21
C ASP A 211 -13.88 -26.07 -9.22
N GLU A 212 -13.17 -25.05 -8.71
CA GLU A 212 -12.44 -24.07 -9.53
C GLU A 212 -10.95 -24.02 -9.17
N PRO A 213 -10.05 -23.81 -10.16
CA PRO A 213 -8.63 -23.62 -9.88
C PRO A 213 -8.40 -22.36 -9.03
N ILE A 214 -7.36 -22.38 -8.19
CA ILE A 214 -6.97 -21.19 -7.43
C ILE A 214 -6.19 -20.24 -8.35
N TRP A 215 -6.64 -18.99 -8.48
CA TRP A 215 -6.04 -17.95 -9.33
C TRP A 215 -5.88 -18.34 -10.83
N PRO A 216 -6.96 -18.74 -11.52
CA PRO A 216 -6.91 -19.41 -12.82
C PRO A 216 -6.36 -18.57 -13.98
N ASN A 217 -6.21 -17.26 -13.79
CA ASN A 217 -5.74 -16.31 -14.80
C ASN A 217 -4.48 -15.54 -14.36
N ALA A 218 -3.93 -15.87 -13.19
CA ALA A 218 -2.79 -15.16 -12.65
C ALA A 218 -1.48 -15.88 -12.98
N LYS A 219 -0.47 -15.10 -13.34
CA LYS A 219 0.93 -15.55 -13.27
C LYS A 219 1.36 -15.48 -11.81
N VAL A 220 1.49 -16.65 -11.19
CA VAL A 220 1.91 -16.77 -9.79
C VAL A 220 3.41 -17.02 -9.69
N LEU A 221 4.09 -16.33 -8.79
CA LEU A 221 5.52 -16.49 -8.50
C LEU A 221 5.76 -16.63 -7.00
N PHE A 222 6.41 -17.72 -6.61
CA PHE A 222 6.86 -17.97 -5.24
C PHE A 222 8.38 -17.80 -5.12
N VAL A 223 8.84 -16.97 -4.18
CA VAL A 223 10.27 -16.71 -3.92
C VAL A 223 10.62 -17.08 -2.48
N GLY A 224 11.76 -17.76 -2.29
CA GLY A 224 12.25 -18.14 -0.95
C GLY A 224 11.61 -19.40 -0.36
N TYR A 225 10.83 -20.16 -1.14
CA TYR A 225 10.16 -21.36 -0.68
C TYR A 225 10.77 -22.64 -1.24
N SER A 226 10.58 -23.75 -0.51
CA SER A 226 11.00 -25.07 -0.97
C SER A 226 10.24 -25.49 -2.23
N TYR A 227 10.92 -26.21 -3.13
CA TYR A 227 10.35 -26.72 -4.37
C TYR A 227 9.03 -27.48 -4.14
N THR A 228 8.93 -28.31 -3.10
CA THR A 228 7.75 -29.12 -2.79
C THR A 228 6.51 -28.28 -2.45
N VAL A 229 6.69 -27.15 -1.75
CA VAL A 229 5.58 -26.24 -1.42
C VAL A 229 5.12 -25.53 -2.69
N CYS A 230 6.06 -24.98 -3.47
CA CYS A 230 5.75 -24.30 -4.73
C CYS A 230 5.04 -25.22 -5.73
N GLN A 231 5.55 -26.44 -5.92
CA GLN A 231 4.98 -27.39 -6.88
C GLN A 231 3.52 -27.73 -6.56
N ARG A 232 3.20 -27.99 -5.28
CA ARG A 232 1.82 -28.28 -4.86
C ARG A 232 0.86 -27.15 -5.15
N ILE A 233 1.34 -25.89 -5.11
CA ILE A 233 0.51 -24.73 -5.41
C ILE A 233 0.38 -24.54 -6.92
N TYR A 234 1.45 -24.70 -7.68
CA TYR A 234 1.37 -24.66 -9.15
C TYR A 234 0.40 -25.71 -9.71
N GLU A 235 0.36 -26.91 -9.12
CA GLU A 235 -0.63 -27.93 -9.45
C GLU A 235 -2.09 -27.46 -9.24
N MET A 236 -2.34 -26.59 -8.24
CA MET A 236 -3.69 -26.04 -7.99
C MET A 236 -4.05 -24.87 -8.91
N VAL A 237 -3.04 -24.12 -9.38
CA VAL A 237 -3.21 -23.00 -10.32
C VAL A 237 -3.43 -23.50 -11.75
N ASP A 238 -2.74 -24.57 -12.14
CA ASP A 238 -2.67 -25.06 -13.53
C ASP A 238 -3.67 -26.19 -13.85
N LEU A 239 -4.77 -26.31 -13.10
CA LEU A 239 -5.81 -27.33 -13.33
C LEU A 239 -6.60 -27.19 -14.66
N ARG A 240 -6.05 -26.48 -15.65
CA ARG A 240 -6.47 -26.60 -17.06
C ARG A 240 -6.01 -27.91 -17.71
N SER A 241 -5.10 -28.68 -17.08
CA SER A 241 -4.53 -29.90 -17.69
C SER A 241 -5.06 -31.24 -17.15
N GLN A 242 -6.06 -31.25 -16.26
CA GLN A 242 -6.63 -32.49 -15.70
C GLN A 242 -8.17 -32.62 -15.82
N LEU A 243 -8.84 -31.64 -16.45
CA LEU A 243 -10.25 -31.71 -16.88
C LEU A 243 -10.30 -31.66 -18.42
#